data_AF-A0A5K4FDH9-F1
#
_entry.id   AF-A0A5K4FDH9-F1
#
_cell.length_a   1.000
_cell.length_b   1.000
_cell.length_c   1.000
_cell.angle_alpha   90.00
_cell.angle_beta   90.00
_cell.angle_gamma   90.00
#
_symmetry.space_group_name_H-M   'P 1'
#
loop_
_entity.id
_entity.type
_entity.pdbx_description
1 polymer ?
#
loop_
_entity_poly.entity_id
_entity_poly.type
_entity_poly.pdbx_seq_one_letter_code
_entity_poly.pdbx_strand_id
1 'polypeptide(L)'
;MQSTFKEEDWIIGASNDELLKAITQIQSHVSKESVENECYKSFLGKLDIETEKAIPSLSRRASLVRKRSKSRSSAIDRFVTLTNEQKCLILQAQYEDLKKESEQTRASFEETLDLQKAISEELKTRQEEILKNYNQFCKLVGRRNSSRGIQVVSAEKVLRFSDDYLKSLDTQSDKLRLKNSSIKSTLKKVEEQLRQKESGEVLGAVDFEQMKIDNTKCLAEIDEKNHNIQEMKITAARTLQILNGYKKKLGEALQEEKYIKEEQKQRREMQKRVESEVILAKQVELCCQKKLWLKNQRGSLNETT
;
A
#
# COMPACT_ATOMS: atom_id res chain seq x y z
N MET A 1 6.19 67.43 -22.75
CA MET A 1 6.87 66.29 -23.41
C MET A 1 7.45 65.41 -22.30
N GLN A 2 6.78 64.31 -21.97
CA GLN A 2 7.31 63.31 -21.03
C GLN A 2 8.32 62.46 -21.80
N SER A 3 9.61 62.73 -21.59
CA SER A 3 10.71 61.95 -22.16
C SER A 3 10.85 60.66 -21.37
N THR A 4 10.65 59.55 -22.06
CA THR A 4 10.67 58.17 -21.60
C THR A 4 12.11 57.69 -21.41
N PHE A 5 12.77 58.13 -20.34
CA PHE A 5 14.05 57.59 -19.87
C PHE A 5 13.79 56.85 -18.56
N LYS A 6 13.49 55.54 -18.57
CA LYS A 6 13.26 54.83 -17.29
C LYS A 6 13.70 53.37 -17.14
N GLU A 7 14.32 52.68 -18.09
CA GLU A 7 14.77 51.29 -17.81
C GLU A 7 16.21 50.93 -18.20
N GLU A 8 16.95 51.76 -18.94
CA GLU A 8 18.32 51.42 -19.40
C GLU A 8 19.46 52.16 -18.65
N ASP A 9 19.13 53.05 -17.71
CA ASP A 9 20.12 53.95 -17.07
C ASP A 9 21.16 53.24 -16.18
N TRP A 10 20.90 52.02 -15.71
CA TRP A 10 21.84 51.31 -14.82
C TRP A 10 23.08 50.78 -15.55
N ILE A 11 22.99 50.56 -16.86
CA ILE A 11 24.08 50.00 -17.68
C ILE A 11 25.21 51.01 -17.84
N ILE A 12 24.87 52.30 -17.93
CA ILE A 12 25.82 53.39 -18.24
C ILE A 12 26.83 53.61 -17.08
N GLY A 13 26.45 53.25 -15.85
CA GLY A 13 27.29 53.40 -14.65
C GLY A 13 27.87 52.11 -14.07
N ALA A 14 27.54 50.94 -14.64
CA ALA A 14 27.94 49.64 -14.09
C ALA A 14 29.42 49.32 -14.40
N SER A 15 30.11 48.71 -13.43
CA SER A 15 31.46 48.19 -13.62
C SER A 15 31.46 46.98 -14.57
N ASN A 16 32.59 46.75 -15.25
CA ASN A 16 32.70 45.64 -16.22
C ASN A 16 32.44 44.26 -15.58
N ASP A 17 32.74 44.10 -14.28
CA ASP A 17 32.46 42.87 -13.51
C ASP A 17 30.96 42.68 -13.24
N GLU A 18 30.23 43.77 -12.94
CA GLU A 18 28.75 43.73 -12.79
C GLU A 18 28.07 43.36 -14.11
N LEU A 19 28.56 43.90 -15.23
CA LEU A 19 28.08 43.54 -16.57
C LEU A 19 28.33 42.05 -16.89
N LEU A 20 29.51 41.51 -16.58
CA LEU A 20 29.82 40.09 -16.79
C LEU A 20 28.95 39.16 -15.93
N LYS A 21 28.70 39.53 -14.66
CA LYS A 21 27.77 38.80 -13.78
C LYS A 21 26.36 38.81 -14.33
N ALA A 22 25.86 39.97 -14.77
CA ALA A 22 24.54 40.10 -15.38
C ALA A 22 24.42 39.25 -16.66
N ILE A 23 25.41 39.27 -17.54
CA ILE A 23 25.45 38.44 -18.76
C ILE A 23 25.40 36.95 -18.40
N THR A 24 26.21 36.50 -17.44
CA THR A 24 26.25 35.10 -17.02
C THR A 24 24.91 34.65 -16.43
N GLN A 25 24.27 35.51 -15.64
CA GLN A 25 22.96 35.25 -15.06
C GLN A 25 21.87 35.18 -16.15
N ILE A 26 21.88 36.10 -17.12
CA ILE A 26 20.97 36.08 -18.27
C ILE A 26 21.18 34.81 -19.09
N GLN A 27 22.41 34.42 -19.38
CA GLN A 27 22.73 33.18 -20.11
C GLN A 27 22.21 31.93 -19.37
N SER A 28 22.36 31.88 -18.04
CA SER A 28 21.80 30.81 -17.21
C SER A 28 20.28 30.78 -17.27
N HIS A 29 19.61 31.94 -17.22
CA HIS A 29 18.17 32.05 -17.32
C HIS A 29 17.64 31.58 -18.67
N VAL A 30 18.25 32.07 -19.76
CA VAL A 30 17.92 31.68 -21.14
C VAL A 30 18.09 30.18 -21.34
N SER A 31 19.12 29.57 -20.75
CA SER A 31 19.33 28.12 -20.80
C SER A 31 18.20 27.35 -20.11
N LYS A 32 17.76 27.78 -18.92
CA LYS A 32 16.64 27.16 -18.19
C LYS A 32 15.32 27.30 -18.96
N GLU A 33 15.02 28.50 -19.44
CA GLU A 33 13.82 28.76 -20.25
C GLU A 33 13.85 27.98 -21.56
N SER A 34 15.03 27.80 -22.18
CA SER A 34 15.17 26.98 -23.37
C SER A 34 14.81 25.52 -23.08
N VAL A 35 15.29 24.95 -21.97
CA VAL A 35 14.95 23.57 -21.57
C VAL A 35 13.46 23.43 -21.25
N GLU A 36 12.88 24.38 -20.52
CA GLU A 36 11.43 24.42 -20.24
C GLU A 36 10.62 24.48 -21.54
N ASN A 37 11.02 25.33 -22.49
CA ASN A 37 10.37 25.46 -23.79
C ASN A 37 10.49 24.19 -24.63
N GLU A 38 11.64 23.52 -24.64
CA GLU A 38 11.80 22.22 -25.31
C GLU A 38 10.90 21.14 -24.68
N CYS A 39 10.74 21.16 -23.37
CA CYS A 39 9.82 20.27 -22.66
C CYS A 39 8.37 20.48 -23.11
N TYR A 40 7.93 21.74 -23.22
CA TYR A 40 6.58 22.05 -23.73
C TYR A 40 6.41 21.68 -25.20
N LYS A 41 7.41 21.90 -26.05
CA LYS A 41 7.37 21.47 -27.46
C LYS A 41 7.27 19.95 -27.60
N SER A 42 8.04 19.20 -26.81
CA SER A 42 7.97 17.73 -26.78
C SER A 42 6.58 17.26 -26.36
N PHE A 43 6.00 17.87 -25.31
CA PHE A 43 4.65 17.55 -24.87
C PHE A 43 3.59 17.88 -25.92
N LEU A 44 3.68 19.06 -26.55
CA LEU A 44 2.79 19.46 -27.64
C LEU A 44 2.93 18.58 -28.88
N GLY A 45 4.13 18.09 -29.20
CA GLY A 45 4.34 17.19 -30.33
C GLY A 45 3.77 15.78 -30.11
N LYS A 46 3.66 15.32 -28.87
CA LYS A 46 3.01 14.05 -28.50
C LYS A 46 1.49 14.15 -28.47
N LEU A 47 0.97 15.33 -28.15
CA LEU A 47 -0.43 15.63 -28.32
C LEU A 47 -0.68 15.76 -29.82
N ASP A 48 -1.35 14.77 -30.42
CA ASP A 48 -1.84 14.83 -31.80
C ASP A 48 -3.03 15.82 -31.88
N ILE A 49 -2.82 17.03 -31.37
CA ILE A 49 -3.65 18.17 -31.66
C ILE A 49 -3.25 18.48 -33.10
N GLU A 50 -4.07 17.99 -34.04
CA GLU A 50 -4.25 18.68 -35.30
C GLU A 50 -4.31 20.16 -34.94
N THR A 51 -3.22 20.88 -35.18
CA THR A 51 -3.16 22.30 -34.92
C THR A 51 -4.14 22.87 -35.91
N GLU A 52 -5.38 23.00 -35.42
CA GLU A 52 -6.48 23.63 -36.09
C GLU A 52 -5.87 24.93 -36.60
N LYS A 53 -5.73 25.00 -37.92
CA LYS A 53 -5.32 26.19 -38.65
C LYS A 53 -6.47 27.18 -38.51
N ALA A 54 -6.69 27.65 -37.29
CA ALA A 54 -7.67 28.61 -36.86
C ALA A 54 -6.93 29.75 -36.16
N ILE A 55 -5.85 30.23 -36.78
CA ILE A 55 -5.49 31.63 -36.67
C ILE A 55 -5.97 32.27 -37.98
N PRO A 56 -7.19 32.85 -38.03
CA PRO A 56 -7.59 33.65 -39.17
C PRO A 56 -6.55 34.75 -39.32
N SER A 57 -5.82 34.68 -40.44
CA SER A 57 -4.94 35.75 -40.87
C SER A 57 -5.72 37.06 -40.80
N LEU A 58 -5.31 37.95 -39.88
CA LEU A 58 -5.75 39.34 -39.86
C LEU A 58 -5.20 40.03 -41.12
N SER A 59 -5.82 39.75 -42.27
CA SER A 59 -5.62 40.51 -43.50
C SER A 59 -6.86 41.36 -43.75
N ARG A 60 -6.75 42.61 -43.30
CA ARG A 60 -7.20 43.83 -43.98
C ARG A 60 -8.55 43.76 -44.72
N ARG A 61 -9.62 44.10 -43.99
CA ARG A 61 -10.66 44.97 -44.56
C ARG A 61 -11.25 45.86 -43.47
N ALA A 62 -10.58 46.98 -43.26
CA ALA A 62 -11.23 48.17 -42.72
C ALA A 62 -12.41 48.53 -43.63
N SER A 63 -13.61 48.66 -43.06
CA SER A 63 -14.53 49.79 -43.27
C SER A 63 -15.98 49.39 -42.93
N LEU A 64 -16.62 50.22 -42.10
CA LEU A 64 -18.07 50.41 -41.96
C LEU A 64 -18.82 49.35 -41.12
N VAL A 65 -19.03 49.62 -39.84
CA VAL A 65 -20.31 50.12 -39.30
C VAL A 65 -20.14 50.44 -37.81
N ARG A 66 -20.53 51.66 -37.43
CA ARG A 66 -20.55 52.20 -36.07
C ARG A 66 -21.58 51.48 -35.20
N LYS A 67 -21.24 51.13 -33.95
CA LYS A 67 -21.79 51.77 -32.74
C LYS A 67 -21.29 51.13 -31.44
N ARG A 68 -20.85 52.04 -30.55
CA ARG A 68 -20.74 51.97 -29.08
C ARG A 68 -19.76 50.99 -28.44
N SER A 69 -18.58 51.57 -28.20
CA SER A 69 -17.70 51.41 -27.04
C SER A 69 -18.40 50.98 -25.75
N LYS A 70 -18.09 49.78 -25.26
CA LYS A 70 -18.04 49.49 -23.83
C LYS A 70 -16.83 48.62 -23.54
N SER A 71 -15.86 49.25 -22.88
CA SER A 71 -14.63 48.73 -22.27
C SER A 71 -13.65 47.98 -23.16
N ARG A 72 -12.56 48.67 -23.51
CA ARG A 72 -11.30 48.10 -23.99
C ARG A 72 -10.61 47.40 -22.81
N SER A 73 -11.11 46.26 -22.36
CA SER A 73 -10.24 45.29 -21.68
C SER A 73 -9.37 44.68 -22.77
N SER A 74 -8.09 44.99 -22.67
CA SER A 74 -7.02 44.75 -23.63
C SER A 74 -7.04 43.33 -24.22
N ALA A 75 -6.95 43.25 -25.54
CA ALA A 75 -6.71 42.01 -26.28
C ALA A 75 -5.42 41.25 -25.86
N ILE A 76 -4.57 41.88 -25.03
CA ILE A 76 -3.39 41.28 -24.38
C ILE A 76 -3.77 40.09 -23.49
N ASP A 77 -4.98 40.06 -22.91
CA ASP A 77 -5.35 39.07 -21.89
C ASP A 77 -5.90 37.75 -22.48
N ARG A 78 -5.78 37.54 -23.80
CA ARG A 78 -6.22 36.30 -24.46
C ARG A 78 -5.17 35.18 -24.44
N PHE A 79 -3.95 35.45 -23.99
CA PHE A 79 -3.00 34.38 -23.75
C PHE A 79 -3.39 33.68 -22.46
N VAL A 80 -4.14 32.59 -22.58
CA VAL A 80 -4.33 31.63 -21.49
C VAL A 80 -2.95 31.06 -21.17
N THR A 81 -2.29 31.61 -20.17
CA THR A 81 -1.03 31.06 -19.65
C THR A 81 -1.35 29.82 -18.83
N LEU A 82 -0.55 28.76 -18.99
CA LEU A 82 -0.64 27.57 -18.14
C LEU A 82 -0.48 27.96 -16.67
N THR A 83 -1.32 27.39 -15.81
CA THR A 83 -1.15 27.52 -14.35
C THR A 83 0.16 26.84 -13.94
N ASN A 84 0.76 27.28 -12.84
CA ASN A 84 1.98 26.63 -12.32
C ASN A 84 1.76 25.13 -12.05
N GLU A 85 0.55 24.74 -11.63
CA GLU A 85 0.16 23.35 -11.45
C GLU A 85 0.16 22.57 -12.79
N GLN A 86 -0.46 23.11 -13.84
CA GLN A 86 -0.44 22.51 -15.18
C GLN A 86 0.99 22.36 -15.72
N LYS A 87 1.84 23.37 -15.51
CA LYS A 87 3.27 23.30 -15.86
C LYS A 87 3.97 22.17 -15.13
N CYS A 88 3.76 22.04 -13.82
CA CYS A 88 4.34 20.94 -13.04
C CYS A 88 3.88 19.57 -13.54
N LEU A 89 2.60 19.41 -13.88
CA LEU A 89 2.09 18.15 -14.44
C LEU A 89 2.73 17.79 -15.78
N ILE A 90 2.89 18.78 -16.68
CA ILE A 90 3.57 18.57 -17.97
C ILE A 90 5.05 18.20 -17.76
N LEU A 91 5.75 18.92 -16.89
CA LEU A 91 7.15 18.64 -16.55
C LEU A 91 7.30 17.24 -15.94
N GLN A 92 6.39 16.82 -15.07
CA GLN A 92 6.40 15.49 -14.47
C GLN A 92 6.17 14.40 -15.52
N ALA A 93 5.18 14.55 -16.40
CA ALA A 93 4.92 13.60 -17.47
C ALA A 93 6.12 13.47 -18.42
N GLN A 94 6.74 14.59 -18.82
CA GLN A 94 7.93 14.56 -19.67
C GLN A 94 9.14 13.99 -18.96
N TYR A 95 9.29 14.23 -17.65
CA TYR A 95 10.33 13.60 -16.85
C TYR A 95 10.17 12.08 -16.81
N GLU A 96 8.96 11.58 -16.58
CA GLU A 96 8.65 10.15 -16.59
C GLU A 96 8.92 9.51 -17.96
N ASP A 97 8.56 10.20 -19.04
CA ASP A 97 8.83 9.76 -20.42
C ASP A 97 10.34 9.70 -20.73
N LEU A 98 11.08 10.78 -20.43
CA LEU A 98 12.54 10.83 -20.63
C LEU A 98 13.26 9.77 -19.78
N LYS A 99 12.77 9.53 -18.57
CA LYS A 99 13.29 8.47 -17.71
C LYS A 99 13.08 7.09 -18.36
N LYS A 100 11.88 6.82 -18.86
CA LYS A 100 11.57 5.58 -19.58
C LYS A 100 12.43 5.42 -20.85
N GLU A 101 12.59 6.48 -21.65
CA GLU A 101 13.43 6.48 -22.85
C GLU A 101 14.90 6.23 -22.50
N SER A 102 15.40 6.86 -21.41
CA SER A 102 16.75 6.62 -20.91
C SER A 102 16.94 5.17 -20.46
N GLU A 103 15.96 4.56 -19.80
CA GLU A 103 15.99 3.16 -19.37
C GLU A 103 15.96 2.20 -20.56
N GLN A 104 15.10 2.44 -21.56
CA GLN A 104 15.05 1.67 -22.80
C GLN A 104 16.35 1.76 -23.59
N THR A 105 16.88 2.97 -23.74
CA THR A 105 18.17 3.21 -24.40
C THR A 105 19.29 2.48 -23.68
N ARG A 106 19.32 2.54 -22.34
CA ARG A 106 20.30 1.80 -21.52
C ARG A 106 20.19 0.30 -21.74
N ALA A 107 18.98 -0.26 -21.73
CA ALA A 107 18.76 -1.68 -21.97
C ALA A 107 19.24 -2.12 -23.36
N SER A 108 18.95 -1.33 -24.41
CA SER A 108 19.41 -1.62 -25.78
C SER A 108 20.94 -1.57 -25.92
N PHE A 109 21.60 -0.63 -25.23
CA PHE A 109 23.06 -0.56 -25.18
C PHE A 109 23.65 -1.74 -24.40
N GLU A 110 23.04 -2.17 -23.31
CA GLU A 110 23.48 -3.33 -22.53
C GLU A 110 23.42 -4.62 -23.35
N GLU A 111 22.31 -4.86 -24.06
CA GLU A 111 22.16 -5.99 -24.99
C GLU A 111 23.22 -5.94 -26.10
N THR A 112 23.45 -4.77 -26.70
CA THR A 112 24.47 -4.59 -27.74
C THR A 112 25.87 -4.82 -27.19
N LEU A 113 26.19 -4.33 -25.99
CA LEU A 113 27.49 -4.53 -25.36
C LEU A 113 27.74 -6.00 -25.07
N ASP A 114 26.73 -6.74 -24.60
CA ASP A 114 26.87 -8.16 -24.31
C ASP A 114 27.05 -8.99 -25.60
N LEU A 115 26.34 -8.64 -26.68
CA LEU A 115 26.59 -9.20 -28.00
C LEU A 115 28.03 -8.94 -28.49
N GLN A 116 28.54 -7.71 -28.34
CA GLN A 116 29.90 -7.37 -28.75
C GLN A 116 30.97 -8.08 -27.92
N LYS A 117 30.73 -8.26 -26.61
CA LYS A 117 31.60 -9.07 -25.74
C LYS A 117 31.61 -10.52 -26.20
N ALA A 118 30.45 -11.10 -26.51
CA ALA A 118 30.33 -12.47 -27.00
C ALA A 118 31.08 -12.67 -28.34
N ILE A 119 30.91 -11.75 -29.29
CA ILE A 119 31.64 -11.78 -30.58
C ILE A 119 33.15 -11.68 -30.34
N SER A 120 33.58 -10.79 -29.44
CA SER A 120 34.99 -10.62 -29.12
C SER A 120 35.62 -11.88 -28.50
N GLU A 121 34.88 -12.57 -27.62
CA GLU A 121 35.32 -13.86 -27.04
C GLU A 121 35.37 -14.98 -28.09
N GLU A 122 34.39 -15.03 -28.99
CA GLU A 122 34.35 -15.99 -30.10
C GLU A 122 35.53 -15.78 -31.06
N LEU A 123 35.84 -14.53 -31.42
CA LEU A 123 36.98 -14.19 -32.28
C LEU A 123 38.32 -14.57 -31.64
N LYS A 124 38.50 -14.31 -30.34
CA LYS A 124 39.70 -14.74 -29.60
C LYS A 124 39.85 -16.26 -29.63
N THR A 125 38.77 -16.99 -29.36
CA THR A 125 38.76 -18.46 -29.39
C THR A 125 39.12 -18.98 -30.79
N ARG A 126 38.51 -18.43 -31.85
CA ARG A 126 38.83 -18.78 -33.24
C ARG A 126 40.29 -18.49 -33.59
N GLN A 127 40.83 -17.36 -33.15
CA GLN A 127 42.23 -17.01 -33.40
C GLN A 127 43.18 -18.03 -32.76
N GLU A 128 42.92 -18.42 -31.51
CA GLU A 128 43.71 -19.46 -30.84
C GLU A 128 43.64 -20.82 -31.55
N GLU A 129 42.46 -21.20 -32.04
CA GLU A 129 42.26 -22.42 -32.81
C GLU A 129 43.05 -22.40 -34.12
N ILE A 130 42.97 -21.31 -34.88
CA ILE A 130 43.73 -21.15 -36.13
C ILE A 130 45.24 -21.26 -35.86
N LEU A 131 45.76 -20.61 -34.81
CA LEU A 131 47.18 -20.69 -34.46
C LEU A 131 47.60 -22.11 -34.04
N LYS A 132 46.77 -22.83 -33.26
CA LYS A 132 47.01 -24.23 -32.90
C LYS A 132 47.04 -25.12 -34.14
N ASN A 133 46.08 -24.96 -35.04
CA ASN A 133 45.97 -25.71 -36.29
C ASN A 133 47.17 -25.45 -37.21
N TYR A 134 47.56 -24.19 -37.38
CA TYR A 134 48.74 -23.80 -38.14
C TYR A 134 50.02 -24.43 -37.57
N ASN A 135 50.21 -24.35 -36.25
CA ASN A 135 51.37 -24.95 -35.59
C ASN A 135 51.39 -26.48 -35.73
N GLN A 136 50.24 -27.14 -35.67
CA GLN A 136 50.12 -28.59 -35.87
C GLN A 136 50.44 -28.98 -37.33
N PHE A 137 49.95 -28.21 -38.30
CA PHE A 137 50.28 -28.39 -39.72
C PHE A 137 51.79 -28.25 -39.96
N CYS A 138 52.41 -27.17 -39.48
CA CYS A 138 53.86 -26.97 -39.60
C CYS A 138 54.67 -28.09 -38.92
N LYS A 139 54.20 -28.65 -37.80
CA LYS A 139 54.86 -29.78 -37.13
C LYS A 139 54.81 -31.07 -37.95
N LEU A 140 53.67 -31.39 -38.55
CA LEU A 140 53.44 -32.67 -39.25
C LEU A 140 53.93 -32.65 -40.70
N VAL A 141 53.67 -31.55 -41.41
CA VAL A 141 54.02 -31.37 -42.82
C VAL A 141 55.38 -30.68 -42.98
N GLY A 142 55.68 -29.70 -42.11
CA GLY A 142 56.82 -28.80 -42.24
C GLY A 142 58.14 -29.23 -41.57
N ARG A 143 58.23 -30.38 -40.87
CA ARG A 143 59.51 -30.80 -40.25
C ARG A 143 60.55 -31.29 -41.26
N ARG A 144 61.29 -30.32 -41.81
CA ARG A 144 62.76 -30.12 -41.87
C ARG A 144 63.71 -31.33 -41.74
N ASN A 145 63.38 -32.49 -42.29
CA ASN A 145 64.36 -33.58 -42.47
C ASN A 145 64.55 -33.88 -43.96
N SER A 146 65.07 -32.92 -44.72
CA SER A 146 65.86 -33.22 -45.91
C SER A 146 67.05 -32.29 -45.91
N SER A 147 68.22 -32.83 -45.55
CA SER A 147 69.46 -32.06 -45.49
C SER A 147 69.89 -31.58 -46.89
N ARG A 148 69.37 -32.14 -47.99
CA ARG A 148 69.80 -31.79 -49.36
C ARG A 148 68.69 -32.14 -50.34
N GLY A 149 68.14 -31.16 -51.06
CA GLY A 149 67.25 -31.39 -52.19
C GLY A 149 65.80 -30.92 -51.98
N ILE A 150 65.18 -30.54 -53.10
CA ILE A 150 63.80 -30.06 -53.24
C ILE A 150 62.87 -30.93 -52.38
N GLN A 151 62.29 -30.32 -51.35
CA GLN A 151 61.37 -30.99 -50.44
C GLN A 151 60.05 -31.26 -51.16
N VAL A 152 59.90 -32.46 -51.73
CA VAL A 152 58.58 -32.96 -52.13
C VAL A 152 57.84 -33.31 -50.85
N VAL A 153 56.88 -32.48 -50.47
CA VAL A 153 55.93 -32.84 -49.41
C VAL A 153 55.15 -34.06 -49.91
N SER A 154 55.24 -35.18 -49.18
CA SER A 154 54.41 -36.35 -49.51
C SER A 154 52.94 -35.96 -49.39
N ALA A 155 52.19 -36.10 -50.49
CA ALA A 155 50.75 -35.87 -50.54
C ALA A 155 50.02 -36.65 -49.43
N GLU A 156 50.51 -37.84 -49.09
CA GLU A 156 49.97 -38.69 -48.02
C GLU A 156 50.05 -38.01 -46.62
N LYS A 157 51.06 -37.18 -46.35
CA LYS A 157 51.16 -36.44 -45.07
C LYS A 157 50.13 -35.32 -44.99
N VAL A 158 49.88 -34.65 -46.12
CA VAL A 158 48.86 -33.60 -46.21
C VAL A 158 47.47 -34.21 -46.04
N LEU A 159 47.21 -35.33 -46.72
CA LEU A 159 45.95 -36.07 -46.61
C LEU A 159 45.71 -36.58 -45.18
N ARG A 160 46.73 -37.14 -44.51
CA ARG A 160 46.62 -37.55 -43.11
C ARG A 160 46.30 -36.39 -42.18
N PHE A 161 46.96 -35.24 -42.37
CA PHE A 161 46.63 -34.04 -41.59
C PHE A 161 45.20 -33.57 -41.83
N SER A 162 44.72 -33.56 -43.08
CA SER A 162 43.34 -33.16 -43.36
C SER A 162 42.33 -34.11 -42.73
N ASP A 163 42.58 -35.43 -42.77
CA ASP A 163 41.70 -36.42 -42.14
C ASP A 163 41.66 -36.27 -40.62
N ASP A 164 42.81 -36.06 -39.99
CA ASP A 164 42.90 -35.82 -38.54
C ASP A 164 42.24 -34.48 -38.15
N TYR A 165 42.39 -33.45 -38.98
CA TYR A 165 41.74 -32.16 -38.78
C TYR A 165 40.21 -32.27 -38.87
N LEU A 166 39.68 -32.98 -39.87
CA LEU A 166 38.25 -33.23 -40.01
C LEU A 166 37.69 -33.99 -38.80
N LYS A 167 38.38 -35.05 -38.35
CA LYS A 167 37.98 -35.77 -37.12
C LYS A 167 38.01 -34.87 -35.88
N SER A 168 39.01 -34.00 -35.78
CA SER A 168 39.07 -33.02 -34.68
C SER A 168 37.90 -32.03 -34.73
N LEU A 169 37.49 -31.59 -35.91
CA LEU A 169 36.32 -30.73 -36.08
C LEU A 169 35.02 -31.45 -35.71
N ASP A 170 34.86 -32.72 -36.10
CA ASP A 170 33.69 -33.51 -35.71
C ASP A 170 33.59 -33.67 -34.19
N THR A 171 34.68 -34.07 -33.53
CA THR A 171 34.71 -34.19 -32.05
C THR A 171 34.46 -32.86 -31.35
N GLN A 172 34.96 -31.75 -31.92
CA GLN A 172 34.67 -30.41 -31.42
C GLN A 172 33.20 -30.02 -31.60
N SER A 173 32.62 -30.33 -32.76
CA SER A 173 31.20 -30.11 -33.06
C SER A 173 30.30 -30.85 -32.06
N ASP A 174 30.59 -32.12 -31.78
CA ASP A 174 29.85 -32.90 -30.80
C ASP A 174 30.01 -32.34 -29.37
N LYS A 175 31.22 -31.92 -28.99
CA LYS A 175 31.46 -31.26 -27.71
C LYS A 175 30.66 -29.95 -27.59
N LEU A 176 30.61 -29.13 -28.64
CA LEU A 176 29.84 -27.89 -28.68
C LEU A 176 28.34 -28.15 -28.63
N ARG A 177 27.84 -29.20 -29.32
CA ARG A 177 26.43 -29.64 -29.25
C ARG A 177 26.02 -30.06 -27.85
N LEU A 178 26.86 -30.84 -27.16
CA LEU A 178 26.62 -31.24 -25.76
C LEU A 178 26.61 -30.03 -24.81
N LYS A 179 27.58 -29.12 -24.96
CA LYS A 179 27.61 -27.87 -24.18
C LYS A 179 26.39 -27.00 -24.44
N ASN A 180 25.99 -26.82 -25.70
CA ASN A 180 24.81 -26.03 -26.07
C ASN A 180 23.53 -26.64 -25.47
N SER A 181 23.40 -27.97 -25.52
CA SER A 181 22.30 -28.70 -24.88
C SER A 181 22.28 -28.52 -23.36
N SER A 182 23.46 -28.58 -22.72
CA SER A 182 23.62 -28.33 -21.29
C SER A 182 23.21 -26.90 -20.91
N ILE A 183 23.70 -25.88 -21.63
CA ILE A 183 23.36 -24.47 -21.39
C ILE A 183 21.86 -24.23 -21.60
N LYS A 184 21.25 -24.79 -22.65
CA LYS A 184 19.79 -24.72 -22.85
C LYS A 184 19.02 -25.34 -21.69
N SER A 185 19.49 -26.46 -21.15
CA SER A 185 18.85 -27.10 -20.00
C SER A 185 18.99 -26.28 -18.71
N THR A 186 20.13 -25.60 -18.49
CA THR A 186 20.32 -24.71 -17.33
C THR A 186 19.54 -23.41 -17.49
N LEU A 187 19.48 -22.85 -18.70
CA LEU A 187 18.68 -21.66 -19.00
C LEU A 187 17.20 -21.91 -18.71
N LYS A 188 16.63 -23.03 -19.20
CA LYS A 188 15.25 -23.43 -18.87
C LYS A 188 15.00 -23.56 -17.37
N LYS A 189 15.98 -24.10 -16.62
CA LYS A 189 15.87 -24.22 -15.15
C LYS A 189 15.88 -22.85 -14.46
N VAL A 190 16.72 -21.93 -14.91
CA VAL A 190 16.81 -20.57 -14.35
C VAL A 190 15.57 -19.75 -14.71
N GLU A 191 15.07 -19.85 -15.94
CA GLU A 191 13.80 -19.23 -16.35
C GLU A 191 12.62 -19.73 -15.52
N GLU A 192 12.55 -21.03 -15.26
CA GLU A 192 11.53 -21.62 -14.39
C GLU A 192 11.63 -21.09 -12.95
N GLN A 193 12.86 -20.98 -12.41
CA GLN A 193 13.09 -20.40 -11.09
C GLN A 193 12.73 -18.90 -11.04
N LEU A 194 13.04 -18.15 -12.09
CA LEU A 194 12.68 -16.74 -12.19
C LEU A 194 11.15 -16.57 -12.22
N ARG A 195 10.45 -17.37 -13.04
CA ARG A 195 8.99 -17.37 -13.10
C ARG A 195 8.35 -17.69 -11.75
N GLN A 196 8.90 -18.66 -11.01
CA GLN A 196 8.43 -18.99 -9.66
C GLN A 196 8.67 -17.85 -8.67
N LYS A 197 9.81 -17.17 -8.74
CA LYS A 197 10.10 -16.00 -7.89
C LYS A 197 9.21 -14.81 -8.22
N GLU A 198 9.05 -14.48 -9.50
CA GLU A 198 8.18 -13.38 -9.96
C GLU A 198 6.73 -13.62 -9.55
N SER A 199 6.24 -14.88 -9.67
CA SER A 199 4.88 -15.24 -9.24
C SER A 199 4.71 -15.23 -7.72
N GLY A 200 5.79 -15.39 -6.95
CA GLY A 200 5.75 -15.46 -5.48
C GLY A 200 5.91 -14.11 -4.77
N GLU A 201 6.57 -13.14 -5.40
CA GLU A 201 6.98 -11.89 -4.72
C GLU A 201 6.30 -10.64 -5.31
N VAL A 202 5.92 -10.65 -6.60
CA VAL A 202 5.32 -9.49 -7.25
C VAL A 202 3.80 -9.59 -7.15
N LEU A 203 3.25 -9.07 -6.05
CA LEU A 203 1.82 -8.75 -5.95
C LEU A 203 1.49 -7.75 -7.07
N GLY A 204 0.57 -8.12 -7.96
CA GLY A 204 0.09 -7.23 -9.00
C GLY A 204 -0.71 -6.07 -8.40
N ALA A 205 -0.94 -5.01 -9.19
CA ALA A 205 -1.80 -3.90 -8.77
C ALA A 205 -3.20 -4.38 -8.31
N VAL A 206 -3.73 -5.43 -8.95
CA VAL A 206 -5.01 -6.06 -8.59
C VAL A 206 -4.95 -6.75 -7.22
N ASP A 207 -3.83 -7.41 -6.88
CA ASP A 207 -3.67 -8.04 -5.57
C ASP A 207 -3.61 -7.00 -4.45
N PHE A 208 -2.96 -5.85 -4.71
CA PHE A 208 -2.96 -4.72 -3.79
C PHE A 208 -4.37 -4.14 -3.60
N GLU A 209 -5.17 -4.06 -4.65
CA GLU A 209 -6.55 -3.60 -4.56
C GLU A 209 -7.43 -4.61 -3.83
N GLN A 210 -7.30 -5.91 -4.11
CA GLN A 210 -7.99 -6.97 -3.38
C GLN A 210 -7.62 -6.96 -1.89
N MET A 211 -6.34 -6.79 -1.55
CA MET A 211 -5.89 -6.68 -0.17
C MET A 211 -6.47 -5.44 0.53
N LYS A 212 -6.62 -4.30 -0.18
CA LYS A 212 -7.31 -3.13 0.37
C LYS A 212 -8.78 -3.45 0.64
N ILE A 213 -9.47 -4.10 -0.30
CA ILE A 213 -10.88 -4.51 -0.13
C ILE A 213 -11.01 -5.45 1.07
N ASP A 214 -10.18 -6.48 1.15
CA ASP A 214 -10.22 -7.46 2.24
C ASP A 214 -9.93 -6.81 3.60
N ASN A 215 -8.94 -5.90 3.65
CA ASN A 215 -8.64 -5.17 4.87
C ASN A 215 -9.82 -4.25 5.29
N THR A 216 -10.43 -3.54 4.34
CA THR A 216 -11.63 -2.73 4.64
C THR A 216 -12.81 -3.57 5.13
N LYS A 217 -12.98 -4.79 4.58
CA LYS A 217 -14.00 -5.73 5.03
C LYS A 217 -13.72 -6.25 6.44
N CYS A 218 -12.48 -6.65 6.73
CA CYS A 218 -12.07 -7.08 8.07
C CYS A 218 -12.26 -5.97 9.12
N LEU A 219 -11.93 -4.72 8.78
CA LEU A 219 -12.16 -3.57 9.67
C LEU A 219 -13.65 -3.36 9.94
N ALA A 220 -14.50 -3.45 8.92
CA ALA A 220 -15.95 -3.35 9.09
C ALA A 220 -16.52 -4.48 9.98
N GLU A 221 -16.04 -5.72 9.81
CA GLU A 221 -16.43 -6.85 10.66
C GLU A 221 -15.98 -6.64 12.12
N ILE A 222 -14.77 -6.12 12.33
CA ILE A 222 -14.26 -5.78 13.68
C ILE A 222 -15.15 -4.71 14.33
N ASP A 223 -15.53 -3.67 13.60
CA ASP A 223 -16.38 -2.60 14.11
C ASP A 223 -17.79 -3.10 14.46
N GLU A 224 -18.37 -3.97 13.63
CA GLU A 224 -19.66 -4.62 13.92
C GLU A 224 -19.59 -5.48 15.18
N LYS A 225 -18.55 -6.30 15.33
CA LYS A 225 -18.35 -7.11 16.55
C LYS A 225 -18.13 -6.24 17.79
N ASN A 226 -17.40 -5.13 17.66
CA ASN A 226 -17.21 -4.17 18.74
C ASN A 226 -18.54 -3.53 19.17
N HIS A 227 -19.40 -3.16 18.21
CA HIS A 227 -20.73 -2.64 18.51
C HIS A 227 -21.59 -3.65 19.27
N ASN A 228 -21.64 -4.90 18.79
CA ASN A 228 -22.35 -6.00 19.45
C ASN A 228 -21.87 -6.23 20.90
N ILE A 229 -20.55 -6.16 21.13
CA ILE A 229 -19.96 -6.27 22.48
C ILE A 229 -20.43 -5.11 23.37
N GLN A 230 -20.52 -3.88 22.86
CA GLN A 230 -21.01 -2.73 23.63
C GLN A 230 -22.48 -2.90 24.02
N GLU A 231 -23.34 -3.31 23.09
CA GLU A 231 -24.76 -3.58 23.39
C GLU A 231 -24.94 -4.67 24.44
N MET A 232 -24.17 -5.75 24.31
CA MET A 232 -24.18 -6.85 25.27
C MET A 232 -23.69 -6.40 26.65
N LYS A 233 -22.64 -5.57 26.72
CA LYS A 233 -22.16 -4.97 27.98
C LYS A 233 -23.22 -4.12 28.66
N ILE A 234 -23.92 -3.27 27.91
CA ILE A 234 -25.02 -2.45 28.45
C ILE A 234 -26.14 -3.35 28.98
N THR A 235 -26.51 -4.38 28.23
CA THR A 235 -27.54 -5.34 28.63
C THR A 235 -27.15 -6.10 29.90
N ALA A 236 -25.90 -6.59 29.98
CA ALA A 236 -25.37 -7.25 31.17
C ALA A 236 -25.34 -6.32 32.39
N ALA A 237 -24.99 -5.05 32.21
CA ALA A 237 -25.04 -4.07 33.29
C ALA A 237 -26.47 -3.84 33.80
N ARG A 238 -27.45 -3.72 32.90
CA ARG A 238 -28.87 -3.58 33.24
C ARG A 238 -29.41 -4.81 33.98
N THR A 239 -29.10 -6.02 33.51
CA THR A 239 -29.54 -7.26 34.17
C THR A 239 -28.92 -7.39 35.56
N LEU A 240 -27.65 -7.02 35.75
CA LEU A 240 -27.01 -6.97 37.05
C LEU A 240 -27.68 -5.95 37.99
N GLN A 241 -28.05 -4.76 37.51
CA GLN A 241 -28.78 -3.77 38.29
C GLN A 241 -30.13 -4.30 38.77
N ILE A 242 -30.90 -4.93 37.87
CA ILE A 242 -32.19 -5.53 38.18
C ILE A 242 -32.03 -6.67 39.21
N LEU A 243 -31.04 -7.55 39.00
CA LEU A 243 -30.75 -8.65 39.92
C LEU A 243 -30.40 -8.14 41.32
N ASN A 244 -29.56 -7.11 41.42
CA ASN A 244 -29.20 -6.49 42.70
C ASN A 244 -30.41 -5.82 43.38
N GLY A 245 -31.30 -5.21 42.59
CA GLY A 245 -32.58 -4.70 43.08
C GLY A 245 -33.46 -5.79 43.71
N TYR A 246 -33.59 -6.93 43.04
CA TYR A 246 -34.34 -8.07 43.59
C TYR A 246 -33.67 -8.68 44.83
N LYS A 247 -32.33 -8.79 44.85
CA LYS A 247 -31.59 -9.25 46.04
C LYS A 247 -31.86 -8.36 47.25
N LYS A 248 -31.90 -7.04 47.06
CA LYS A 248 -32.22 -6.08 48.14
C LYS A 248 -33.65 -6.27 48.65
N LYS A 249 -34.64 -6.31 47.75
CA LYS A 249 -36.06 -6.53 48.12
C LYS A 249 -36.27 -7.85 48.85
N LEU A 250 -35.59 -8.92 48.39
CA LEU A 250 -35.64 -10.22 49.06
C LEU A 250 -35.03 -10.14 50.46
N GLY A 251 -33.92 -9.44 50.64
CA GLY A 251 -33.30 -9.21 51.94
C GLY A 251 -34.22 -8.46 52.91
N GLU A 252 -34.92 -7.43 52.43
CA GLU A 252 -35.92 -6.67 53.20
C GLU A 252 -37.10 -7.56 53.62
N ALA A 253 -37.67 -8.33 52.69
CA ALA A 253 -38.77 -9.24 52.97
C ALA A 253 -38.39 -10.35 53.98
N LEU A 254 -37.18 -10.90 53.88
CA LEU A 254 -36.67 -11.88 54.86
C LEU A 254 -36.47 -11.28 56.26
N GLN A 255 -36.08 -10.01 56.34
CA GLN A 255 -35.94 -9.32 57.62
C GLN A 255 -37.31 -9.03 58.25
N GLU A 256 -38.29 -8.62 57.44
CA GLU A 256 -39.68 -8.43 57.87
C GLU A 256 -40.31 -9.75 58.31
N GLU A 257 -40.10 -10.84 57.57
CA GLU A 257 -40.55 -12.18 57.96
C GLU A 257 -40.01 -12.59 59.33
N LYS A 258 -38.71 -12.34 59.59
CA LYS A 258 -38.10 -12.59 60.91
C LYS A 258 -38.74 -11.76 62.02
N TYR A 259 -38.97 -10.47 61.75
CA TYR A 259 -39.61 -9.56 62.69
C TYR A 259 -41.04 -10.02 63.04
N ILE A 260 -41.86 -10.33 62.02
CA ILE A 260 -43.23 -10.82 62.19
C ILE A 260 -43.25 -12.15 62.95
N LYS A 261 -42.31 -13.08 62.66
CA LYS A 261 -42.21 -14.36 63.38
C LYS A 261 -41.93 -14.15 64.88
N GLU A 262 -41.05 -13.21 65.23
CA GLU A 262 -40.76 -12.88 66.63
C GLU A 262 -41.96 -12.19 67.29
N GLU A 263 -42.63 -11.26 66.60
CA GLU A 263 -43.87 -10.63 67.09
C GLU A 263 -44.98 -11.66 67.33
N GLN A 264 -45.19 -12.60 66.40
CA GLN A 264 -46.14 -13.70 66.54
C GLN A 264 -45.81 -14.62 67.72
N LYS A 265 -44.52 -14.85 68.00
CA LYS A 265 -44.08 -15.62 69.17
C LYS A 265 -44.45 -14.88 70.47
N GLN A 266 -44.11 -13.59 70.56
CA GLN A 266 -44.42 -12.76 71.72
C GLN A 266 -45.94 -12.64 71.97
N ARG A 267 -46.73 -12.43 70.91
CA ARG A 267 -48.20 -12.39 71.00
C ARG A 267 -48.78 -13.73 71.46
N ARG A 268 -48.27 -14.86 70.97
CA ARG A 268 -48.69 -16.19 71.43
C ARG A 268 -48.35 -16.45 72.89
N GLU A 269 -47.19 -15.99 73.36
CA GLU A 269 -46.82 -16.09 74.78
C GLU A 269 -47.73 -15.23 75.66
N MET A 270 -48.05 -14.00 75.23
CA MET A 270 -49.00 -13.12 75.91
C MET A 270 -50.41 -13.71 75.95
N GLN A 271 -50.89 -14.25 74.82
CA GLN A 271 -52.19 -14.91 74.75
C GLN A 271 -52.30 -16.04 75.77
N LYS A 272 -51.29 -16.91 75.88
CA LYS A 272 -51.26 -17.98 76.89
C LYS A 272 -51.34 -17.45 78.33
N ARG A 273 -50.68 -16.32 78.63
CA ARG A 273 -50.76 -15.67 79.95
C ARG A 273 -52.18 -15.19 80.24
N VAL A 274 -52.79 -14.46 79.29
CA VAL A 274 -54.17 -13.97 79.45
C VAL A 274 -55.17 -15.13 79.58
N GLU A 275 -55.03 -16.19 78.77
CA GLU A 275 -55.87 -17.39 78.90
C GLU A 275 -55.75 -18.02 80.30
N SER A 276 -54.53 -18.10 80.86
CA SER A 276 -54.34 -18.60 82.22
C SER A 276 -54.96 -17.70 83.29
N GLU A 277 -54.88 -16.38 83.14
CA GLU A 277 -55.49 -15.40 84.04
C GLU A 277 -57.03 -15.45 83.98
N VAL A 278 -57.61 -15.62 82.78
CA VAL A 278 -59.06 -15.77 82.58
C VAL A 278 -59.58 -17.05 83.24
N ILE A 279 -58.86 -18.17 83.10
CA ILE A 279 -59.22 -19.44 83.76
C ILE A 279 -59.19 -19.26 85.29
N LEU A 280 -58.15 -18.64 85.83
CA LEU A 280 -58.04 -18.37 87.27
C LEU A 280 -59.17 -17.44 87.76
N ALA A 281 -59.46 -16.36 87.04
CA ALA A 281 -60.56 -15.46 87.36
C ALA A 281 -61.91 -16.20 87.37
N LYS A 282 -62.15 -17.07 86.38
CA LYS A 282 -63.37 -17.88 86.32
C LYS A 282 -63.49 -18.87 87.49
N GLN A 283 -62.39 -19.50 87.89
CA GLN A 283 -62.36 -20.37 89.07
C GLN A 283 -62.66 -19.59 90.36
N VAL A 284 -62.13 -18.37 90.51
CA VAL A 284 -62.42 -17.49 91.64
C VAL A 284 -63.90 -17.07 91.65
N GLU A 285 -64.47 -16.69 90.50
CA GLU A 285 -65.89 -16.38 90.38
C GLU A 285 -66.78 -17.55 90.81
N LEU A 286 -66.50 -18.76 90.32
CA LEU A 286 -67.23 -19.97 90.71
C LEU A 286 -67.09 -20.25 92.21
N CYS A 287 -65.90 -20.06 92.79
CA CYS A 287 -65.67 -20.21 94.22
C CYS A 287 -66.46 -19.19 95.04
N CYS A 288 -66.48 -17.92 94.61
CA CYS A 288 -67.28 -16.86 95.24
C CYS A 288 -68.78 -17.12 95.12
N GLN A 289 -69.27 -17.52 93.94
CA GLN A 289 -70.69 -17.88 93.74
C GLN A 289 -71.10 -19.07 94.61
N LYS A 290 -70.27 -20.11 94.69
CA LYS A 290 -70.51 -21.25 95.57
C LYS A 290 -70.56 -20.84 97.04
N LYS A 291 -69.65 -19.97 97.49
CA LYS A 291 -69.68 -19.38 98.84
C LYS A 291 -70.95 -18.58 99.09
N LEU A 292 -71.39 -17.76 98.13
CA LEU A 292 -72.59 -16.94 98.22
C LEU A 292 -73.86 -17.82 98.30
N TRP A 293 -73.95 -18.84 97.45
CA TRP A 293 -75.04 -19.81 97.45
C TRP A 293 -75.14 -20.56 98.79
N LEU A 294 -74.01 -21.04 99.31
CA LEU A 294 -73.94 -21.68 100.63
C LEU A 294 -74.35 -20.73 101.77
N LYS A 295 -74.04 -19.43 101.66
CA LYS A 295 -74.44 -18.42 102.65
C LYS A 295 -75.95 -18.16 102.61
N ASN A 296 -76.54 -18.04 101.41
CA ASN A 296 -77.99 -17.88 101.25
C ASN A 296 -78.77 -19.10 101.75
N GLN A 297 -78.26 -20.32 101.50
CA GLN A 297 -78.86 -21.55 102.03
C GLN A 297 -78.83 -21.58 103.57
N ARG A 298 -77.71 -21.20 104.21
CA ARG A 298 -77.67 -21.05 105.68
C ARG A 298 -78.60 -19.95 106.21
N GLY A 299 -78.77 -18.88 105.45
CA GLY A 299 -79.71 -17.80 105.77
C GLY A 299 -81.16 -18.30 105.83
N SER A 300 -81.62 -19.02 104.80
CA SER A 300 -83.02 -19.50 104.78
C SER A 300 -83.28 -20.60 105.82
N LEU A 301 -82.29 -21.44 106.14
CA LEU A 301 -82.42 -22.43 107.24
C LEU A 301 -82.59 -21.78 108.62
N ASN A 302 -82.00 -20.59 108.83
CA ASN A 302 -82.11 -19.85 110.09
C ASN A 302 -83.41 -19.02 110.22
N GLU A 303 -84.12 -18.76 109.12
CA GLU A 303 -85.43 -18.08 109.15
C GLU A 303 -86.62 -19.03 109.33
N THR A 304 -86.40 -20.34 109.15
CA THR A 304 -87.44 -21.39 109.30
C THR A 304 -87.42 -22.13 110.65
N THR A 305 -86.61 -21.68 111.62
CA THR A 305 -86.57 -22.25 113.00
C THR A 305 -86.90 -21.16 114.01
#